data_AF-A0AAJ2LY84-F1
#
_entry.id   AF-A0AAJ2LY84-F1
#
_cell.length_a   1.000
_cell.length_b   1.000
_cell.length_c   1.000
_cell.angle_alpha   90.00
_cell.angle_beta   90.00
_cell.angle_gamma   90.00
#
_symmetry.space_group_name_H-M   'P 1'
#
loop_
_entity.id
_entity.type
_entity.pdbx_description
1 polymer ?
#
loop_
_entity_poly.entity_id
_entity_poly.type
_entity_poly.pdbx_seq_one_letter_code
_entity_poly.pdbx_strand_id
1 'polypeptide(L)' 'MTGEIPREDITIDVRRGNPTEEELAALIAVVSEAYATEAATAVVAEEPCRSAWAVSQRGLRTPLPRVGW' A
#
# COMPACT_ATOMS: atom_id res chain seq x y z
N MET A 1 -21.47 9.70 0.72
CA MET A 1 -20.17 10.41 0.68
C MET A 1 -19.24 9.57 -0.16
N THR A 2 -19.28 9.74 -1.48
CA THR A 2 -18.31 9.13 -2.38
C THR A 2 -17.07 10.01 -2.31
N GLY A 3 -16.10 9.61 -1.48
CA GLY A 3 -14.81 10.27 -1.46
C GLY A 3 -14.11 9.94 -2.77
N GLU A 4 -14.02 10.92 -3.66
CA GLU A 4 -13.13 10.84 -4.81
C GLU A 4 -11.71 10.84 -4.23
N ILE A 5 -11.05 9.67 -4.26
CA ILE A 5 -9.65 9.56 -3.89
C ILE A 5 -8.89 10.40 -4.92
N PRO A 6 -8.16 11.46 -4.54
CA PRO A 6 -7.34 12.18 -5.49
C PRO A 6 -6.39 11.15 -6.11
N ARG A 7 -6.48 10.95 -7.43
CA ARG A 7 -5.40 10.27 -8.13
C ARG A 7 -4.18 11.13 -7.89
N GLU A 8 -3.19 10.60 -7.18
CA GLU A 8 -1.89 11.25 -7.07
C GLU A 8 -1.30 11.25 -8.48
N ASP A 9 -1.59 12.30 -9.25
CA ASP A 9 -1.08 12.45 -10.59
C ASP A 9 0.44 12.63 -10.49
N ILE A 10 1.20 11.68 -11.04
CA ILE A 10 2.66 11.69 -11.05
C ILE A 10 3.12 12.95 -11.79
N THR A 11 3.78 13.85 -11.05
CA THR A 11 4.31 15.11 -11.61
C THR A 11 5.82 15.02 -11.71
N ILE A 12 6.37 15.39 -12.88
CA ILE A 12 7.81 15.42 -13.14
C ILE A 12 8.24 16.85 -13.41
N ASP A 13 9.27 17.31 -12.69
CA ASP A 13 9.80 18.67 -12.79
C ASP A 13 11.28 18.66 -13.16
N VAL A 14 11.62 19.26 -14.31
CA VAL A 14 12.98 19.30 -14.84
C VAL A 14 13.73 20.49 -14.24
N ARG A 15 14.55 20.22 -13.22
CA ARG A 15 15.34 21.26 -12.54
C ARG A 15 16.56 21.75 -13.35
N ARG A 16 17.04 20.96 -14.30
CA ARG A 16 18.22 21.28 -15.12
C ARG A 16 18.21 20.49 -16.44
N GLY A 17 18.84 21.06 -17.48
CA GLY A 17 18.92 20.45 -18.81
C GLY A 17 17.76 20.88 -19.71
N ASN A 18 17.71 20.32 -20.91
CA ASN A 18 16.61 20.51 -21.86
C ASN A 18 16.34 19.17 -22.57
N PRO A 19 15.68 18.21 -21.87
CA PRO A 19 15.40 16.91 -22.45
C PRO A 19 14.45 17.05 -23.64
N THR A 20 14.55 16.14 -24.60
CA THR A 20 13.59 16.10 -25.71
C THR A 20 12.26 15.53 -25.24
N GLU A 21 11.22 15.72 -26.05
CA GLU A 21 9.89 15.16 -25.79
C GLU A 21 9.94 13.62 -25.74
N GLU A 22 10.75 13.00 -26.60
CA GLU A 22 10.94 11.55 -26.65
C GLU A 22 11.63 11.02 -25.38
N GLU A 23 12.62 11.72 -24.88
CA GLU A 23 13.31 11.35 -23.63
C GLU A 23 12.37 11.45 -22.42
N LEU A 24 11.56 12.51 -22.36
CA LEU A 24 10.54 12.65 -21.31
C LEU A 24 9.48 11.56 -21.41
N ALA A 25 9.01 11.24 -22.62
CA ALA A 25 8.03 10.18 -22.83
C ALA A 25 8.58 8.81 -22.41
N ALA A 26 9.83 8.50 -22.76
CA ALA A 26 10.50 7.26 -22.36
C ALA A 26 10.61 7.17 -20.83
N LEU A 27 10.99 8.26 -20.17
CA LEU A 27 11.10 8.30 -18.71
C LEU A 27 9.75 8.14 -18.02
N ILE A 28 8.71 8.84 -18.48
CA ILE A 28 7.34 8.70 -17.96
C ILE A 28 6.87 7.25 -18.08
N ALA A 29 7.08 6.61 -19.24
CA ALA A 29 6.68 5.23 -19.46
C ALA A 29 7.33 4.26 -18.46
N VAL A 30 8.64 4.35 -18.29
CA VAL A 30 9.40 3.46 -17.38
C VAL A 30 8.99 3.68 -15.92
N VAL A 31 8.88 4.93 -15.47
CA VAL A 31 8.50 5.25 -14.09
C VAL A 31 7.07 4.83 -13.79
N SER A 32 6.15 5.04 -14.73
CA SER A 32 4.75 4.62 -14.57
C SER A 32 4.62 3.10 -14.48
N GLU A 33 5.36 2.35 -15.29
CA GLU A 33 5.40 0.88 -15.23
C GLU A 33 5.97 0.38 -13.90
N ALA A 34 7.07 0.99 -13.43
CA ALA A 34 7.66 0.65 -12.13
C ALA A 34 6.67 0.88 -10.98
N TYR A 35 6.00 2.03 -10.96
CA TYR A 35 4.95 2.34 -9.97
C TYR A 35 3.79 1.38 -10.04
N ALA A 36 3.30 1.05 -11.24
CA ALA A 36 2.20 0.10 -11.42
C ALA A 36 2.58 -1.30 -10.91
N THR A 37 3.83 -1.72 -11.15
CA THR A 37 4.37 -3.00 -10.67
C THR A 37 4.48 -3.02 -9.15
N GLU A 38 5.00 -1.95 -8.55
CA GLU A 38 5.09 -1.81 -7.10
C GLU A 38 3.69 -1.83 -6.46
N ALA A 39 2.75 -1.04 -6.98
CA ALA A 39 1.38 -1.02 -6.50
C ALA A 39 0.69 -2.40 -6.62
N ALA A 40 0.93 -3.14 -7.71
CA ALA A 40 0.37 -4.48 -7.91
C ALA A 40 1.00 -5.53 -6.98
N THR A 41 2.25 -5.34 -6.57
CA THR A 41 2.97 -6.25 -5.67
C THR A 41 2.88 -5.85 -4.20
N ALA A 42 2.30 -4.69 -3.90
CA ALA A 42 2.09 -4.23 -2.54
C ALA A 42 1.21 -5.24 -1.77
N VAL A 43 1.82 -5.91 -0.78
CA VAL A 43 1.14 -6.91 0.09
C VAL A 43 0.62 -6.29 1.38
N VAL A 44 0.71 -4.95 1.53
CA VAL A 44 0.20 -4.27 2.73
C VAL A 44 -1.32 -4.38 2.74
N ALA A 45 -1.88 -4.92 3.82
CA ALA A 45 -3.32 -5.00 3.99
C ALA A 45 -3.92 -3.58 4.09
N GLU A 46 -4.90 -3.28 3.24
CA GLU A 46 -5.73 -2.08 3.40
C GLU A 46 -6.49 -2.14 4.74
N GLU A 47 -6.36 -1.04 5.49
CA GLU A 47 -6.75 -0.84 6.88
C GLU A 47 -6.22 -1.86 7.90
N PRO A 48 -5.78 -1.41 9.10
CA PRO A 48 -5.43 -2.32 10.18
C PRO A 48 -6.69 -3.05 10.68
N CYS A 49 -7.01 -4.18 10.06
CA CYS A 49 -8.02 -5.09 10.56
C CYS A 49 -7.46 -5.86 11.77
N ARG A 50 -8.32 -6.12 12.77
CA ARG A 50 -7.91 -6.96 13.91
C ARG A 50 -7.72 -8.39 13.42
N SER A 51 -6.52 -8.94 13.63
CA SER A 51 -6.24 -10.33 13.27
C SER A 51 -7.17 -11.30 14.01
N ALA A 52 -7.47 -12.45 13.39
CA ALA A 52 -8.26 -13.51 14.03
C ALA A 52 -7.68 -13.92 15.40
N TRP A 53 -6.35 -13.89 15.53
CA TRP A 53 -5.63 -14.10 16.79
C TRP A 53 -5.93 -13.03 17.86
N ALA A 54 -5.91 -11.74 17.48
CA ALA A 54 -6.25 -10.63 18.38
C ALA A 54 -7.72 -10.68 18.83
N VAL A 55 -8.61 -11.23 17.99
CA VAL A 55 -10.02 -11.48 18.35
C VAL A 55 -10.15 -12.68 19.30
N SER A 56 -9.50 -13.81 18.99
CA SER A 56 -9.62 -15.06 19.75
C SER A 56 -9.02 -14.99 21.16
N GLN A 57 -7.97 -14.19 21.37
CA GLN A 57 -7.37 -14.00 22.70
C GLN A 57 -8.35 -13.52 23.77
N ARG A 58 -9.45 -12.84 23.41
CA ARG A 58 -10.44 -12.38 24.40
C ARG A 58 -11.13 -13.52 25.13
N GLY A 59 -11.42 -14.63 24.44
CA GLY A 59 -12.02 -15.82 25.05
C GLY A 59 -11.07 -16.55 26.01
N LEU A 60 -9.76 -16.39 25.78
CA LEU A 60 -8.69 -16.99 26.59
C LEU A 60 -8.29 -16.13 27.81
N ARG A 61 -8.87 -14.92 27.96
CA ARG A 61 -8.66 -14.08 29.14
C ARG A 61 -9.36 -14.62 30.38
N THR A 62 -10.38 -15.46 30.19
CA THR A 62 -10.89 -16.27 31.28
C THR A 62 -9.84 -17.35 31.58
N PRO A 63 -9.37 -17.47 32.83
CA PRO A 63 -8.46 -18.54 33.20
C PRO A 63 -9.03 -19.88 32.75
N LEU A 64 -8.25 -20.67 32.01
CA LEU A 64 -8.65 -22.02 31.66
C LEU A 64 -8.97 -22.77 32.96
N PRO A 65 -10.12 -23.47 33.04
CA PRO A 65 -10.45 -24.26 34.23
C PRO A 65 -9.31 -25.25 34.46
N ARG A 66 -8.64 -25.11 35.59
CA ARG A 66 -7.55 -25.99 36.00
C ARG A 66 -8.16 -27.30 36.47
N VAL A 67 -8.44 -28.19 35.53
CA VAL A 67 -8.77 -29.58 35.85
C VAL A 67 -7.47 -30.36 35.88
N GLY A 68 -6.85 -30.38 37.07
CA GLY A 68 -5.59 -31.08 37.33
C GLY A 68 -4.34 -30.31 36.90
N TRP A 69 -3.27 -30.51 37.66
CA TRP A 69 -1.90 -30.37 37.17
C TRP A 69 -1.44 -31.77 36.79
#